data_AF-A0A452Z5P0-F1
#
_entry.id   AF-A0A452Z5P0-F1
#
_cell.length_a   1.000
_cell.length_b   1.000
_cell.length_c   1.000
_cell.angle_alpha   90.00
_cell.angle_beta   90.00
_cell.angle_gamma   90.00
#
_symmetry.space_group_name_H-M   'P 1'
#
loop_
_entity.id
_entity.type
_entity.pdbx_description
1 polymer ?
#
loop_
_entity_poly.entity_id
_entity_poly.type
_entity_poly.pdbx_seq_one_letter_code
_entity_poly.pdbx_strand_id
1 'polypeptide(L)'
;ISISKAGIVTSLQARCSVIAAANPVGGRYDSSKTFTQNVELTDPIISRFDVLCVVKDIVDPFTDEMLARFVVDSHARSQPKGGNLEDRVVADEEDDPLTVARNADPDPDPFSRHAEEVYHIC
;
A
#
# COMPACT_ATOMS: atom_id res chain seq x y z
N ILE A 1 7.23 -21.37 8.74
CA ILE A 1 7.17 -22.24 7.54
C ILE A 1 7.84 -23.57 7.86
N SER A 2 7.14 -24.68 7.69
CA SER A 2 7.71 -26.02 7.91
C SER A 2 8.13 -26.62 6.59
N ILE A 3 9.35 -27.15 6.52
CA ILE A 3 9.92 -27.77 5.33
C ILE A 3 10.36 -29.19 5.70
N SER A 4 9.87 -30.18 4.95
CA SER A 4 10.30 -31.58 5.04
C SER A 4 10.66 -32.07 3.65
N LYS A 5 11.92 -31.89 3.26
CA LYS A 5 12.43 -32.24 1.93
C LYS A 5 13.91 -32.62 2.00
N ALA A 6 14.34 -33.57 1.16
CA ALA A 6 15.73 -34.02 1.05
C ALA A 6 16.38 -34.43 2.39
N GLY A 7 15.61 -35.06 3.28
CA GLY A 7 16.08 -35.48 4.61
C GLY A 7 16.22 -34.33 5.62
N ILE A 8 15.90 -33.09 5.23
CA ILE A 8 15.89 -31.93 6.12
C ILE A 8 14.46 -31.69 6.58
N VAL A 9 14.25 -31.80 7.89
CA VAL A 9 13.00 -31.44 8.56
C VAL A 9 13.29 -30.26 9.47
N THR A 10 12.79 -29.09 9.11
CA THR A 10 13.05 -27.86 9.88
C THR A 10 11.86 -26.91 9.83
N SER A 11 11.74 -26.07 10.85
CA SER A 11 10.74 -25.01 10.94
C SER A 11 11.46 -23.66 10.98
N LEU A 12 11.12 -22.79 10.03
CA LEU A 12 11.66 -21.44 9.92
C LEU A 12 10.63 -20.43 10.42
N GLN A 13 11.08 -19.42 11.15
CA GLN A 13 10.25 -18.27 11.51
C GLN A 13 9.99 -17.40 10.27
N ALA A 14 8.75 -17.00 10.06
CA ALA A 14 8.35 -16.14 8.94
C ALA A 14 7.44 -15.01 9.46
N ARG A 15 7.99 -14.18 10.36
CA ARG A 15 7.31 -13.00 10.87
C ARG A 15 7.41 -11.92 9.81
N CYS A 16 6.31 -11.67 9.10
CA CYS A 16 6.16 -10.56 8.18
C CYS A 16 4.70 -10.16 8.07
N SER A 17 4.46 -8.89 7.74
CA SER A 17 3.16 -8.43 7.26
C SER A 17 3.04 -8.71 5.77
N VAL A 18 1.85 -9.00 5.28
CA VAL A 18 1.58 -9.29 3.86
C VAL A 18 0.62 -8.24 3.32
N ILE A 19 1.04 -7.56 2.25
CA ILE A 19 0.17 -6.73 1.43
C ILE A 19 -0.01 -7.45 0.10
N ALA A 20 -1.26 -7.60 -0.34
CA ALA A 20 -1.61 -8.26 -1.58
C ALA A 20 -2.49 -7.35 -2.43
N ALA A 21 -2.21 -7.31 -3.73
CA ALA A 21 -3.07 -6.69 -4.72
C ALA A 21 -3.66 -7.78 -5.62
N ALA A 22 -4.95 -7.70 -5.88
CA ALA A 22 -5.67 -8.62 -6.75
C ALA A 22 -6.60 -7.82 -7.66
N ASN A 23 -6.63 -8.21 -8.94
CA ASN A 23 -7.56 -7.62 -9.90
C ASN A 23 -8.88 -8.42 -9.88
N PRO A 24 -10.03 -7.75 -10.08
CA PRO A 24 -11.29 -8.44 -10.19
C PRO A 24 -11.35 -9.30 -11.46
N VAL A 25 -12.14 -10.37 -11.42
CA VAL A 25 -12.41 -11.25 -12.55
C VAL A 25 -13.06 -10.42 -13.66
N GLY A 26 -12.44 -10.43 -14.85
CA GLY A 26 -12.89 -9.62 -15.99
C GLY A 26 -12.40 -8.16 -15.99
N GLY A 27 -11.51 -7.77 -15.05
CA GLY A 27 -10.76 -6.52 -15.09
C GLY A 27 -11.47 -5.28 -14.52
N ARG A 28 -12.79 -5.34 -14.28
CA ARG A 28 -13.54 -4.29 -13.56
C ARG A 28 -14.35 -4.90 -12.43
N TYR A 29 -14.43 -4.17 -11.32
CA TYR A 29 -15.18 -4.61 -10.15
C TYR A 29 -16.68 -4.44 -10.38
N ASP A 30 -17.45 -5.52 -10.24
CA ASP A 30 -18.90 -5.54 -10.39
C ASP A 30 -19.57 -5.45 -9.00
N SER A 31 -20.19 -4.30 -8.72
CA SER A 31 -20.84 -4.06 -7.42
C SER A 31 -22.12 -4.86 -7.20
N SER A 32 -22.65 -5.53 -8.23
CA SER A 32 -23.80 -6.43 -8.11
C SER A 32 -23.44 -7.83 -7.56
N LYS A 33 -22.15 -8.19 -7.61
CA LYS A 33 -21.62 -9.47 -7.16
C LYS A 33 -21.00 -9.38 -5.78
N THR A 34 -20.91 -10.52 -5.09
CA THR A 34 -20.18 -10.59 -3.82
C THR A 34 -18.67 -10.41 -4.04
N PHE A 35 -17.92 -10.12 -2.98
CA PHE A 35 -16.47 -9.99 -3.06
C PHE A 35 -15.80 -11.26 -3.62
N THR A 36 -16.16 -12.43 -3.09
CA THR A 36 -15.64 -13.74 -3.54
C THR A 36 -16.01 -14.07 -4.99
N GLN A 37 -17.09 -13.50 -5.53
CA GLN A 37 -17.43 -13.64 -6.94
C GLN A 37 -16.65 -12.67 -7.84
N ASN A 38 -16.28 -11.51 -7.29
CA ASN A 38 -15.41 -10.55 -7.97
C ASN A 38 -13.95 -10.98 -7.98
N VAL A 39 -13.50 -11.74 -6.98
CA VAL A 39 -12.10 -12.12 -6.80
C VAL A 39 -12.04 -13.63 -6.61
N GLU A 40 -11.36 -14.35 -7.51
CA GLU A 40 -11.23 -15.81 -7.48
C GLU A 40 -10.25 -16.28 -6.39
N LEU A 41 -10.58 -15.98 -5.13
CA LEU A 41 -9.84 -16.39 -3.94
C LEU A 41 -10.71 -17.29 -3.06
N THR A 42 -10.07 -18.29 -2.46
CA THR A 42 -10.75 -19.22 -1.56
C THR A 42 -10.93 -18.61 -0.16
N ASP A 43 -12.01 -18.98 0.53
CA ASP A 43 -12.31 -18.51 1.89
C ASP A 43 -11.15 -18.66 2.90
N PRO A 44 -10.32 -19.73 2.87
CA PRO A 44 -9.16 -19.86 3.76
C PRO A 44 -8.06 -18.83 3.54
N ILE A 45 -8.00 -18.20 2.36
CA ILE A 45 -7.07 -17.10 2.09
C ILE A 45 -7.69 -15.80 2.61
N ILE A 46 -8.95 -15.54 2.24
CA ILE A 46 -9.67 -14.31 2.61
C ILE A 46 -9.74 -14.15 4.12
N SER A 47 -10.03 -15.23 4.86
CA SER A 47 -10.12 -15.21 6.33
C SER A 47 -8.80 -14.95 7.07
N ARG A 48 -7.66 -14.95 6.37
CA ARG A 48 -6.34 -14.63 6.96
C ARG A 48 -5.95 -13.17 6.81
N PHE A 49 -6.70 -12.40 6.03
CA PHE A 49 -6.51 -10.96 5.92
C PHE A 49 -7.42 -10.26 6.93
N ASP A 50 -6.82 -9.42 7.77
CA ASP A 50 -7.58 -8.63 8.75
C ASP A 50 -8.32 -7.46 8.07
N VAL A 51 -7.80 -6.97 6.93
CA VAL A 51 -8.35 -5.85 6.17
C VAL A 51 -8.42 -6.21 4.68
N LEU A 52 -9.56 -5.93 4.07
CA LEU A 52 -9.80 -6.07 2.63
C LEU A 52 -10.21 -4.71 2.05
N CYS A 53 -9.34 -4.12 1.23
CA CYS A 53 -9.60 -2.84 0.58
C CYS A 53 -9.98 -3.05 -0.89
N VAL A 54 -11.21 -2.68 -1.26
CA VAL A 54 -11.66 -2.68 -2.66
C VAL A 54 -11.51 -1.28 -3.23
N VAL A 55 -10.57 -1.10 -4.14
CA VAL A 55 -10.41 0.14 -4.91
C VAL A 55 -11.20 0.02 -6.21
N LYS A 56 -12.12 0.95 -6.45
CA LYS A 56 -12.97 0.97 -7.65
C LYS A 56 -12.58 2.14 -8.54
N ASP A 57 -12.40 1.85 -9.82
CA ASP A 57 -12.30 2.84 -10.88
C ASP A 57 -13.71 3.34 -11.25
N ILE A 58 -14.11 4.48 -10.67
CA ILE A 58 -15.37 5.16 -10.98
C ILE A 58 -15.04 6.39 -11.82
N VAL A 59 -15.65 6.49 -12.99
CA VAL A 59 -15.46 7.63 -13.89
C VAL A 59 -16.09 8.87 -13.26
N ASP A 60 -15.25 9.84 -12.93
CA ASP A 60 -15.66 11.15 -12.40
C ASP A 60 -14.80 12.24 -13.02
N PRO A 61 -15.36 13.12 -13.88
CA PRO A 61 -14.57 14.09 -14.64
C PRO A 61 -13.71 15.01 -13.76
N PHE A 62 -14.19 15.37 -12.58
CA PHE A 62 -13.47 16.28 -11.69
C PHE A 62 -12.27 15.58 -11.02
N THR A 63 -12.49 14.39 -10.46
CA THR A 63 -11.44 13.57 -9.85
C THR A 63 -10.41 13.13 -10.89
N ASP A 64 -10.86 12.73 -12.08
CA ASP A 64 -9.99 12.33 -13.20
C ASP A 64 -9.12 13.51 -13.66
N GLU A 65 -9.67 14.73 -13.73
CA GLU A 65 -8.91 15.94 -14.06
C GLU A 65 -7.84 16.26 -12.98
N MET A 66 -8.20 16.14 -11.70
CA MET A 66 -7.26 16.33 -10.60
C MET A 66 -6.13 15.30 -10.62
N LEU A 67 -6.46 14.02 -10.83
CA LEU A 67 -5.50 12.94 -10.94
C LEU A 67 -4.56 13.15 -12.15
N ALA A 68 -5.10 13.49 -13.31
CA ALA A 68 -4.32 13.74 -14.51
C ALA A 68 -3.33 14.89 -14.32
N ARG A 69 -3.75 16.01 -13.71
CA ARG A 69 -2.87 17.14 -13.37
C ARG A 69 -1.74 16.70 -12.44
N PHE A 70 -2.07 15.97 -11.38
CA PHE A 70 -1.08 15.46 -10.43
C PHE A 70 -0.03 14.57 -11.11
N VAL A 71 -0.47 13.65 -11.98
CA VAL A 71 0.42 12.74 -12.71
C VAL A 71 1.35 13.52 -13.65
N VAL A 72 0.80 14.46 -14.43
CA VAL A 72 1.59 15.29 -15.35
C VAL A 72 2.64 16.12 -14.61
N ASP A 73 2.24 16.78 -13.52
CA ASP A 73 3.15 17.62 -12.73
C ASP A 73 4.25 16.78 -12.04
N SER A 74 3.89 15.59 -11.55
CA SER A 74 4.84 14.64 -10.96
C SER A 74 5.89 14.19 -11.98
N HIS A 75 5.45 13.85 -13.19
CA HIS A 75 6.36 13.48 -14.28
C HIS A 75 7.25 14.66 -14.70
N ALA A 76 6.73 15.88 -14.76
CA ALA A 76 7.51 17.07 -15.09
C ALA A 76 8.64 17.34 -14.07
N ARG A 77 8.38 17.14 -12.77
CA ARG A 77 9.38 17.28 -11.70
C ARG A 77 10.41 16.15 -11.68
N SER A 78 10.00 14.93 -12.06
CA SER A 78 10.83 13.72 -11.95
C SER A 78 11.79 13.51 -13.12
N GLN A 79 11.68 14.29 -14.20
CA GLN A 79 12.67 14.23 -15.29
C GLN A 79 14.03 14.69 -14.75
N PRO A 80 15.09 13.85 -14.82
CA PRO A 80 16.42 14.30 -14.47
C PRO A 80 16.78 15.47 -15.39
N LYS A 81 17.02 16.65 -14.81
CA LYS A 81 17.50 17.82 -15.55
C LYS A 81 18.84 17.44 -16.19
N GLY A 82 18.80 17.01 -17.44
CA GLY A 82 19.98 16.93 -18.29
C GLY A 82 20.53 18.35 -18.46
N GLY A 83 21.50 18.70 -17.61
CA GLY A 83 22.43 19.80 -17.79
C GLY A 83 21.84 21.16 -18.14
N ASN A 84 21.37 21.91 -17.14
CA ASN A 84 21.91 23.26 -16.99
C ASN A 84 21.98 23.63 -15.50
N LEU A 85 23.22 23.86 -15.08
CA LEU A 85 23.64 24.24 -13.74
C LEU A 85 23.33 25.72 -13.56
N GLU A 86 22.12 26.09 -13.16
CA GLU A 86 21.77 27.43 -12.65
C GLU A 86 20.30 27.50 -12.25
N ASP A 87 19.89 26.75 -11.22
CA ASP A 87 18.86 27.26 -10.29
C ASP A 87 18.86 26.41 -9.00
N ARG A 88 19.69 26.81 -8.02
CA ARG A 88 19.56 26.34 -6.64
C ARG A 88 18.71 27.35 -5.89
N VAL A 89 17.40 27.26 -6.03
CA VAL A 89 16.49 27.84 -5.02
C VAL A 89 16.31 26.78 -3.95
N VAL A 90 16.68 27.16 -2.74
CA VAL A 90 16.71 26.38 -1.51
C VAL A 90 15.32 25.77 -1.28
N ALA A 91 15.25 24.44 -1.18
CA ALA A 91 14.10 23.77 -0.60
C ALA A 91 14.31 23.79 0.91
N ASP A 92 13.45 24.52 1.62
CA ASP A 92 13.42 24.55 3.07
C ASP A 92 13.26 23.13 3.63
N GLU A 93 14.04 22.81 4.66
CA GLU A 93 13.90 21.59 5.46
C GLU A 93 12.58 21.69 6.24
N GLU A 94 11.48 21.21 5.67
CA GLU A 94 10.25 20.97 6.44
C GLU A 94 10.46 19.71 7.29
N ASP A 95 10.40 19.90 8.61
CA ASP A 95 10.40 18.86 9.65
C ASP A 95 9.46 17.70 9.27
N ASP A 96 10.03 16.55 8.91
CA ASP A 96 9.27 15.33 8.63
C ASP A 96 8.68 14.78 9.96
N PRO A 97 7.34 14.81 10.15
CA PRO A 97 6.70 14.33 11.38
C PRO A 97 6.93 12.83 11.63
N LEU A 98 7.41 12.07 10.64
CA LEU A 98 7.77 10.65 10.77
C LEU A 98 9.03 10.40 11.60
N THR A 99 9.91 11.40 11.74
CA THR A 99 11.14 11.26 12.52
C THR A 99 10.90 11.35 14.03
N VAL A 100 9.88 12.12 14.45
CA VAL A 100 9.51 12.28 15.87
C VAL A 100 8.78 11.03 16.40
N ALA A 101 7.93 10.41 15.57
CA ALA A 101 7.16 9.23 15.97
C ALA A 101 8.03 7.97 16.24
N ARG A 102 9.24 7.89 15.67
CA ARG A 102 10.14 6.75 15.87
C ARG A 102 10.90 6.75 17.19
N ASN A 103 10.94 7.89 17.91
CA ASN A 103 11.74 8.05 19.13
C ASN A 103 10.89 8.20 20.40
N ALA A 104 9.56 8.17 20.30
CA ALA A 104 8.70 8.06 21.46
C ALA A 104 8.48 6.58 21.75
N ASP A 105 9.08 6.06 22.82
CA ASP A 105 8.66 4.79 23.39
C ASP A 105 7.19 4.95 23.85
N PRO A 106 6.21 4.27 23.23
CA PRO A 106 4.83 4.39 23.68
C PRO A 106 4.65 3.57 24.96
N ASP A 107 4.13 4.20 26.01
CA ASP A 107 3.69 3.52 27.23
C ASP A 107 2.81 2.32 26.87
N PRO A 108 3.02 1.14 27.50
CA PRO A 108 2.31 -0.07 27.12
C PRO A 108 0.86 -0.02 27.62
N ASP A 109 -0.06 0.47 26.78
CA ASP A 109 -1.49 0.32 27.01
C ASP A 109 -1.89 -1.16 26.81
N PRO A 110 -2.59 -1.84 27.76
CA PRO A 110 -2.77 -3.29 27.72
C PRO A 110 -3.71 -3.81 26.62
N PHE A 111 -4.36 -2.93 25.85
CA PHE A 111 -5.43 -3.32 24.92
C PHE A 111 -5.33 -2.77 23.49
N SER A 112 -4.34 -1.94 23.16
CA SER A 112 -4.20 -1.38 21.81
C SER A 112 -3.06 -2.05 21.05
N ARG A 113 -3.35 -3.17 20.35
CA ARG A 113 -2.37 -3.82 19.48
C ARG A 113 -2.93 -4.22 18.11
N HIS A 114 -3.99 -3.57 17.64
CA HIS A 114 -4.65 -3.87 16.36
C HIS A 114 -5.18 -2.60 15.69
N ALA A 115 -4.26 -1.78 15.17
CA ALA A 115 -4.42 -0.93 13.99
C ALA A 115 -3.54 0.31 14.18
N GLU A 116 -2.44 0.38 13.45
CA GLU A 116 -2.00 1.62 12.81
C GLU A 116 -0.77 1.29 11.96
N GLU A 117 -1.04 1.07 10.67
CA GLU A 117 -0.14 1.33 9.54
C GLU A 117 -0.94 1.02 8.26
N VAL A 118 -2.09 1.66 8.11
CA VAL A 118 -2.75 1.78 6.80
C VAL A 118 -2.15 3.02 6.15
N TYR A 119 -0.96 2.87 5.60
CA TYR A 119 -0.37 3.91 4.76
C TYR A 119 -1.26 4.11 3.54
N HIS A 120 -1.63 5.37 3.35
CA HIS A 120 -2.32 5.89 2.19
C HIS A 120 -1.44 5.67 0.96
N ILE A 121 -1.71 4.60 0.21
CA ILE A 121 -1.34 4.50 -1.21
C ILE A 121 -2.60 4.07 -1.94
N CYS A 122 -3.41 5.07 -2.27
CA CYS A 122 -4.22 5.12 -3.48
C CYS A 122 -3.75 6.35 -4.23
#